data_AF-A0A9D6N7H6-F1
#
_entry.id   AF-A0A9D6N7H6-F1
#
_cell.length_a   1.000
_cell.length_b   1.000
_cell.length_c   1.000
_cell.angle_alpha   90.00
_cell.angle_beta   90.00
_cell.angle_gamma   90.00
#
_symmetry.space_group_name_H-M   'P 1'
#
loop_
_entity.id
_entity.type
_entity.pdbx_description
1 polymer ?
#
loop_
_entity_poly.entity_id
_entity_poly.type
_entity_poly.pdbx_seq_one_letter_code
_entity_poly.pdbx_strand_id
1 'polypeptide(L)'
;MTLIVDMHAFEDAWDVDPEPGDLRSLIRVAELWLAGESDESLLVRSLERVQIVLGEALRDTRRDLREQSSLHPRMLEPIKDQIVCYQELLEALGEMGRALELREQNQVRCRLHELRVQRTRLVSSCDELDAVRMSLQCPRCGGPGPDRCRECGLELLLPAPPNAYRPLEAEAMLGAEYQAVYLAWEGVLDARLSLSGLLPPLERLEDHLHEVRGRAALMPPEALERCRDLIHVPSAVEEALEGVEQMRQTVSSRRVLDLLEGWEKIFRGAVALQEIGGSLAPDPDEAVPLEVEDQIALSTESW
;
A
#
# COMPACT_ATOMS: atom_id res chain seq x y z
N MET A 1 1.53 4.60 -3.44
CA MET A 1 2.39 4.35 -4.60
C MET A 1 2.26 2.87 -4.98
N THR A 2 1.17 2.53 -5.67
CA THR A 2 0.77 1.13 -5.93
C THR A 2 1.13 0.79 -7.38
N LEU A 3 2.43 0.61 -7.66
CA LEU A 3 2.89 0.04 -8.93
C LEU A 3 2.70 -1.48 -8.86
N ILE A 4 1.49 -1.94 -9.17
CA ILE A 4 1.15 -3.36 -9.27
C ILE A 4 1.25 -3.75 -10.75
N VAL A 5 2.41 -4.29 -11.12
CA VAL A 5 2.39 -5.48 -11.97
C VAL A 5 2.88 -6.60 -11.06
N ASP A 6 1.93 -7.36 -10.53
CA ASP A 6 2.18 -8.53 -9.71
C ASP A 6 2.73 -9.65 -10.61
N MET A 7 4.05 -9.63 -10.84
CA MET A 7 4.72 -10.68 -11.61
C MET A 7 4.96 -11.95 -10.79
N HIS A 8 4.68 -11.96 -9.48
CA HIS A 8 4.76 -13.18 -8.68
C HIS A 8 3.72 -14.24 -9.08
N ALA A 9 2.70 -13.88 -9.88
CA ALA A 9 1.83 -14.84 -10.56
C ALA A 9 2.57 -15.76 -11.56
N PHE A 10 3.87 -15.56 -11.81
CA PHE A 10 4.67 -16.35 -12.77
C PHE A 10 5.68 -17.31 -12.16
N GLU A 11 5.87 -17.33 -10.82
CA GLU A 11 6.96 -18.11 -10.21
C GLU A 11 6.53 -19.35 -9.43
N ASP A 12 5.28 -19.44 -8.96
CA ASP A 12 4.83 -20.51 -8.06
C ASP A 12 3.86 -21.50 -8.73
N ALA A 13 4.38 -22.41 -9.57
CA ALA A 13 3.69 -23.65 -9.92
C ALA A 13 4.71 -24.73 -10.35
N TRP A 14 5.24 -25.48 -9.39
CA TRP A 14 6.33 -26.44 -9.62
C TRP A 14 5.91 -27.92 -9.77
N ASP A 15 4.62 -28.28 -9.82
CA ASP A 15 4.25 -29.70 -9.87
C ASP A 15 2.88 -30.01 -10.53
N VAL A 16 2.47 -29.20 -11.50
CA VAL A 16 1.26 -29.47 -12.29
C VAL A 16 1.65 -29.51 -13.77
N ASP A 17 1.05 -30.42 -14.54
CA ASP A 17 1.14 -30.47 -16.01
C ASP A 17 1.24 -29.05 -16.59
N PRO A 18 2.10 -28.78 -17.59
CA PRO A 18 2.39 -27.44 -18.05
C PRO A 18 1.09 -26.74 -18.42
N GLU A 19 0.58 -25.90 -17.52
CA GLU A 19 -0.62 -25.15 -17.79
C GLU A 19 -0.24 -24.15 -18.89
N PRO A 20 -0.90 -24.22 -20.08
CA PRO A 20 -0.53 -23.36 -21.19
C PRO A 20 -0.91 -21.93 -20.79
N GLY A 21 0.05 -21.08 -20.43
CA GLY A 21 -0.26 -19.70 -20.03
C GLY A 21 0.93 -18.81 -19.71
N ASP A 22 2.06 -19.39 -19.32
CA ASP A 22 3.29 -18.65 -19.09
C ASP A 22 4.37 -18.90 -20.15
N LEU A 23 5.37 -18.01 -20.19
CA LEU A 23 6.46 -18.06 -21.17
C LEU A 23 7.36 -19.30 -21.01
N ARG A 24 7.53 -19.85 -19.79
CA ARG A 24 8.31 -21.08 -19.54
C ARG A 24 7.58 -22.29 -20.13
N SER A 25 6.28 -22.39 -19.86
CA SER A 25 5.38 -23.42 -20.39
C SER A 25 5.34 -23.39 -21.92
N LEU A 26 5.27 -22.20 -22.53
CA LEU A 26 5.37 -22.07 -23.99
C LEU A 26 6.72 -22.56 -24.54
N ILE A 27 7.84 -22.17 -23.92
CA ILE A 27 9.18 -22.63 -24.34
C ILE A 27 9.23 -24.16 -24.30
N ARG A 28 8.68 -24.77 -23.24
CA ARG A 28 8.62 -26.22 -23.09
C ARG A 28 7.77 -26.89 -24.17
N VAL A 29 6.58 -26.36 -24.45
CA VAL A 29 5.70 -26.88 -25.51
C VAL A 29 6.37 -26.79 -26.89
N ALA A 30 7.06 -25.68 -27.18
CA ALA A 30 7.79 -25.52 -28.43
C ALA A 30 8.94 -26.53 -28.58
N GLU A 31 9.65 -26.85 -27.50
CA GLU A 31 10.68 -27.91 -27.49
C GLU A 31 10.09 -29.28 -27.80
N LEU A 32 8.98 -29.65 -27.15
CA LEU A 32 8.30 -30.92 -27.37
C LEU A 32 7.79 -31.04 -28.81
N TRP A 33 7.22 -29.96 -29.37
CA TRP A 33 6.80 -29.94 -30.77
C TRP A 33 7.99 -30.12 -31.74
N LEU A 34 9.12 -29.45 -31.49
CA LEU A 34 10.34 -29.63 -32.29
C LEU A 34 10.93 -31.05 -32.19
N ALA A 35 10.69 -31.75 -31.09
CA ALA A 35 11.06 -33.16 -30.89
C ALA A 35 10.05 -34.15 -31.52
N GLY A 36 8.88 -33.67 -31.98
CA GLY A 36 7.78 -34.51 -32.46
C GLY A 36 6.98 -35.17 -31.34
N GLU A 37 7.09 -34.67 -30.11
CA GLU A 37 6.46 -35.20 -28.90
C GLU A 37 5.18 -34.45 -28.51
N SER A 38 4.79 -33.40 -29.25
CA SER A 38 3.61 -32.58 -28.98
C SER A 38 2.89 -32.13 -30.25
N ASP A 39 1.58 -31.90 -30.11
CA ASP A 39 0.70 -31.43 -31.17
C ASP A 39 0.91 -29.94 -31.47
N GLU A 40 0.94 -29.60 -32.76
CA GLU A 40 0.99 -28.20 -33.23
C GLU A 40 -0.15 -27.35 -32.66
N SER A 41 -1.34 -27.94 -32.48
CA SER A 41 -2.51 -27.24 -31.91
C SER A 41 -2.31 -26.79 -30.46
N LEU A 42 -1.46 -27.47 -29.69
CA LEU A 42 -1.13 -27.08 -28.32
C LEU A 42 -0.16 -25.90 -28.33
N LEU A 43 0.82 -25.91 -29.22
CA LEU A 43 1.77 -24.82 -29.40
C LEU A 43 1.08 -23.53 -29.86
N VAL A 44 0.18 -23.61 -30.85
CA VAL A 44 -0.59 -22.45 -31.31
C VAL A 44 -1.43 -21.85 -30.18
N ARG A 45 -2.19 -22.67 -29.45
CA ARG A 45 -2.98 -22.19 -28.30
C ARG A 45 -2.11 -21.55 -27.21
N SER A 46 -0.93 -22.12 -26.95
CA SER A 46 0.02 -21.59 -25.97
C SER A 46 0.59 -20.24 -26.43
N LEU A 47 0.92 -20.10 -27.72
CA LEU A 47 1.40 -18.85 -28.30
C LEU A 47 0.36 -17.73 -28.18
N GLU A 48 -0.87 -17.99 -28.59
CA GLU A 48 -1.98 -17.01 -28.52
C GLU A 48 -2.21 -16.53 -27.09
N ARG A 49 -2.21 -17.45 -26.11
CA ARG A 49 -2.42 -17.10 -24.71
C ARG A 49 -1.28 -16.24 -24.16
N VAL A 50 -0.02 -16.62 -24.40
CA VAL A 50 1.13 -15.84 -23.93
C VAL A 50 1.18 -14.46 -24.61
N GLN A 51 0.81 -14.35 -25.89
CA GLN A 51 0.70 -13.06 -26.58
C GLN A 51 -0.33 -12.12 -25.93
N ILE A 52 -1.49 -12.64 -25.55
CA ILE A 52 -2.52 -11.85 -24.85
C ILE A 52 -1.96 -11.32 -23.52
N VAL A 53 -1.39 -12.20 -22.70
CA VAL A 53 -0.88 -11.86 -21.37
C VAL A 53 0.27 -10.84 -21.45
N LEU A 54 1.24 -11.05 -22.35
CA LEU A 54 2.33 -10.09 -22.55
C LEU A 54 1.83 -8.76 -23.14
N GLY A 55 0.82 -8.80 -24.00
CA GLY A 55 0.18 -7.60 -24.55
C GLY A 55 -0.58 -6.79 -23.50
N GLU A 56 -1.17 -7.45 -22.50
CA GLU A 56 -1.75 -6.82 -21.32
C GLU A 56 -0.68 -6.20 -20.44
N ALA A 57 0.33 -6.98 -20.04
CA ALA A 57 1.45 -6.49 -19.23
C ALA A 57 2.13 -5.27 -19.86
N LEU A 58 2.45 -5.31 -21.16
CA LEU A 58 3.04 -4.18 -21.88
C LEU A 58 2.14 -2.92 -21.86
N ARG A 59 0.82 -3.09 -22.02
CA ARG A 59 -0.13 -1.97 -21.98
C ARG A 59 -0.20 -1.35 -20.60
N ASP A 60 -0.24 -2.17 -19.56
CA ASP A 60 -0.28 -1.74 -18.17
C ASP A 60 1.02 -1.03 -17.78
N THR A 61 2.19 -1.64 -18.01
CA THR A 61 3.48 -1.00 -17.72
C THR A 61 3.64 0.35 -18.44
N ARG A 62 3.16 0.47 -19.69
CA ARG A 62 3.17 1.76 -20.43
C ARG A 62 2.17 2.78 -19.89
N ARG A 63 1.03 2.34 -19.39
CA ARG A 63 0.06 3.24 -18.74
C ARG A 63 0.69 3.79 -17.47
N ASP A 64 1.19 2.91 -16.62
CA ASP A 64 1.80 3.27 -15.34
C ASP A 64 2.99 4.23 -15.54
N LEU A 65 3.84 3.97 -16.55
CA LEU A 65 4.95 4.86 -16.87
C LEU A 65 4.50 6.25 -17.34
N ARG A 66 3.40 6.34 -18.10
CA ARG A 66 2.87 7.64 -18.58
C ARG A 66 2.26 8.46 -17.45
N GLU A 67 1.67 7.80 -16.48
CA GLU A 67 1.07 8.44 -15.30
C GLU A 67 2.15 8.95 -14.33
N GLN A 68 3.37 8.41 -14.39
CA GLN A 68 4.47 8.72 -13.46
C GLN A 68 5.59 9.53 -14.11
N SER A 69 5.34 10.83 -14.30
CA SER A 69 6.27 11.78 -14.94
C SER A 69 7.53 12.15 -14.13
N SER A 70 7.61 11.76 -12.85
CA SER A 70 8.66 12.19 -11.90
C SER A 70 9.56 11.07 -11.39
N LEU A 71 9.58 9.90 -12.04
CA LEU A 71 10.44 8.79 -11.64
C LEU A 71 11.92 9.10 -11.88
N HIS A 72 12.74 8.81 -10.88
CA HIS A 72 14.18 8.90 -10.95
C HIS A 72 14.73 7.83 -11.92
N PRO A 73 15.84 8.11 -12.66
CA PRO A 73 16.41 7.20 -13.64
C PRO A 73 16.61 5.76 -13.17
N ARG A 74 16.99 5.54 -11.91
CA ARG A 74 17.15 4.18 -11.34
C ARG A 74 15.90 3.31 -11.33
N MET A 75 14.72 3.92 -11.20
CA MET A 75 13.44 3.19 -11.32
C MET A 75 12.97 3.17 -12.78
N LEU A 76 13.24 4.25 -13.50
CA LEU A 76 12.79 4.45 -14.87
C LEU A 76 13.46 3.52 -15.87
N GLU A 77 14.78 3.35 -15.80
CA GLU A 77 15.54 2.58 -16.80
C GLU A 77 15.15 1.10 -16.80
N PRO A 78 15.06 0.39 -15.65
CA PRO A 78 14.58 -0.98 -15.66
C PRO A 78 13.15 -1.11 -16.21
N ILE A 79 12.23 -0.19 -15.89
CA ILE A 79 10.87 -0.19 -16.45
C ILE A 79 10.89 -0.04 -17.98
N LYS A 80 11.74 0.85 -18.51
CA LYS A 80 11.92 1.01 -19.96
C LYS A 80 12.49 -0.26 -20.59
N ASP A 81 13.46 -0.89 -19.95
CA ASP A 81 14.04 -2.16 -20.39
C ASP A 81 13.00 -3.28 -20.41
N GLN A 82 12.12 -3.37 -19.41
CA GLN A 82 10.98 -4.31 -19.42
C GLN A 82 10.04 -4.05 -20.60
N ILE A 83 9.70 -2.79 -20.89
CA ILE A 83 8.88 -2.42 -22.06
C ILE A 83 9.53 -2.94 -23.35
N VAL A 84 10.85 -2.74 -23.51
CA VAL A 84 11.59 -3.24 -24.67
C VAL A 84 11.53 -4.76 -24.73
N CYS A 85 11.77 -5.46 -23.62
CA CYS A 85 11.71 -6.91 -23.55
C CYS A 85 10.33 -7.45 -23.92
N TYR A 86 9.24 -6.84 -23.43
CA TYR A 86 7.88 -7.25 -23.80
C TYR A 86 7.61 -7.07 -25.30
N GLN A 87 8.10 -5.99 -25.91
CA GLN A 87 7.96 -5.77 -27.35
C GLN A 87 8.72 -6.82 -28.15
N GLU A 88 9.98 -7.08 -27.79
CA GLU A 88 10.83 -8.06 -28.47
C GLU A 88 10.27 -9.49 -28.30
N LEU A 89 9.71 -9.81 -27.14
CA LEU A 89 8.99 -11.07 -26.90
C LEU A 89 7.76 -11.18 -27.80
N LEU A 90 6.89 -10.16 -27.84
CA LEU A 90 5.69 -10.18 -28.68
C LEU A 90 6.02 -10.31 -30.18
N GLU A 91 7.08 -9.65 -30.63
CA GLU A 91 7.58 -9.77 -32.00
C GLU A 91 8.04 -11.21 -32.30
N ALA A 92 8.89 -11.78 -31.45
CA ALA A 92 9.38 -13.15 -31.60
C ALA A 92 8.23 -14.19 -31.58
N LEU A 93 7.21 -13.98 -30.73
CA LEU A 93 6.01 -14.83 -30.71
C LEU A 93 5.20 -14.71 -32.01
N GLY A 94 5.01 -13.49 -32.52
CA GLY A 94 4.32 -13.26 -33.79
C GLY A 94 5.04 -13.88 -34.98
N GLU A 95 6.37 -13.81 -34.99
CA GLU A 95 7.21 -14.48 -35.99
C GLU A 95 7.19 -16.00 -35.87
N MET A 96 7.16 -16.52 -34.64
CA MET A 96 7.01 -17.96 -34.40
C MET A 96 5.67 -18.47 -34.92
N GLY A 97 4.57 -17.73 -34.70
CA GLY A 97 3.25 -18.06 -35.25
C GLY A 97 3.29 -18.18 -36.79
N ARG A 98 3.89 -17.19 -37.47
CA ARG A 98 4.08 -17.23 -38.94
C ARG A 98 4.93 -18.42 -39.39
N ALA A 99 6.02 -18.71 -38.69
CA ALA A 99 6.88 -19.85 -39.01
C ALA A 99 6.16 -21.21 -38.83
N LEU A 100 5.22 -21.31 -37.87
CA LEU A 100 4.39 -22.50 -37.70
C LEU A 100 3.42 -22.69 -38.86
N GLU A 101 2.72 -21.63 -39.29
CA GLU A 101 1.83 -21.66 -40.46
C GLU A 101 2.56 -22.15 -41.73
N LEU A 102 3.81 -21.72 -41.90
CA LEU A 102 4.68 -22.10 -43.03
C LEU A 102 5.41 -23.44 -42.81
N ARG A 103 5.25 -24.08 -41.64
CA ARG A 103 5.92 -25.33 -41.23
C ARG A 103 7.45 -25.24 -41.25
N GLU A 104 8.00 -24.06 -40.98
CA GLU A 104 9.43 -23.77 -41.01
C GLU A 104 10.10 -24.02 -39.65
N GLN A 105 10.35 -25.30 -39.33
CA GLN A 105 10.91 -25.72 -38.02
C GLN A 105 12.21 -25.01 -37.64
N ASN A 106 13.08 -24.69 -38.61
CA ASN A 106 14.33 -23.98 -38.32
C ASN A 106 14.06 -22.54 -37.87
N GLN A 107 13.06 -21.86 -38.43
CA GLN A 107 12.69 -20.52 -37.99
C GLN A 107 12.06 -20.56 -36.60
N VAL A 108 11.19 -21.55 -36.32
CA VAL A 108 10.64 -21.77 -34.96
C VAL A 108 11.78 -21.96 -33.95
N ARG A 109 12.82 -22.72 -34.29
CA ARG A 109 14.00 -22.91 -33.42
C ARG A 109 14.78 -21.62 -33.18
N CYS A 110 14.95 -20.77 -34.21
CA CYS A 110 15.58 -19.45 -34.06
C CYS A 110 14.77 -18.54 -33.13
N ARG A 111 13.44 -18.43 -33.34
CA ARG A 111 12.57 -17.61 -32.50
C ARG A 111 12.50 -18.13 -31.06
N LEU A 112 12.54 -19.45 -30.87
CA LEU A 112 12.62 -20.05 -29.54
C LEU A 112 13.90 -19.66 -28.79
N HIS A 113 15.03 -19.55 -29.50
CA HIS A 113 16.26 -19.06 -28.90
C HIS A 113 16.14 -17.58 -28.48
N GLU A 114 15.57 -16.73 -29.32
CA GLU A 114 15.32 -15.31 -29.03
C GLU A 114 14.39 -15.15 -27.81
N LEU A 115 13.30 -15.92 -27.72
CA LEU A 115 12.42 -15.91 -26.55
C LEU A 115 13.18 -16.21 -25.24
N ARG A 116 14.13 -17.15 -25.26
CA ARG A 116 14.94 -17.47 -24.08
C ARG A 116 15.84 -16.29 -23.67
N VAL A 117 16.52 -15.68 -24.65
CA VAL A 117 17.39 -14.52 -24.40
C VAL A 117 16.58 -13.38 -23.79
N GLN A 118 15.42 -13.06 -24.38
CA GLN A 118 14.58 -11.97 -23.89
C GLN A 118 13.91 -12.26 -22.56
N ARG A 119 13.54 -13.51 -22.29
CA ARG A 119 13.09 -13.94 -20.96
C ARG A 119 14.16 -13.68 -19.91
N THR A 120 15.41 -14.07 -20.16
CA THR A 120 16.50 -13.86 -19.20
C THR A 120 16.74 -12.38 -18.94
N ARG A 121 16.69 -11.53 -19.98
CA ARG A 121 16.80 -10.08 -19.83
C ARG A 121 15.64 -9.49 -19.02
N LEU A 122 14.40 -9.95 -19.28
CA LEU A 122 13.22 -9.52 -18.53
C LEU A 122 13.35 -9.85 -17.04
N VAL A 123 13.76 -11.08 -16.71
CA VAL A 123 13.99 -11.52 -15.32
C VAL A 123 15.06 -10.66 -14.65
N SER A 124 16.21 -10.44 -15.31
CA SER A 124 17.26 -9.57 -14.76
C SER A 124 16.77 -8.15 -14.49
N SER A 125 15.90 -7.62 -15.34
CA SER A 125 15.32 -6.29 -15.15
C SER A 125 14.31 -6.25 -14.00
N CYS A 126 13.55 -7.33 -13.78
CA CYS A 126 12.72 -7.49 -12.58
C CYS A 126 13.57 -7.53 -11.31
N ASP A 127 14.65 -8.31 -11.29
CA ASP A 127 15.57 -8.40 -10.15
C ASP A 127 16.18 -7.03 -9.80
N GLU A 128 16.51 -6.23 -10.82
CA GLU A 128 16.99 -4.85 -10.63
C GLU A 128 15.91 -3.95 -10.01
N LEU A 129 14.66 -4.03 -10.47
CA LEU A 129 13.57 -3.26 -9.86
C LEU A 129 13.30 -3.67 -8.42
N ASP A 130 13.32 -4.97 -8.13
CA ASP A 130 13.11 -5.47 -6.79
C ASP A 130 14.25 -5.05 -5.86
N ALA A 131 15.51 -5.10 -6.33
CA ALA A 131 16.64 -4.57 -5.58
C ALA A 131 16.49 -3.07 -5.25
N VAL A 132 15.96 -2.27 -6.19
CA VAL A 132 15.68 -0.85 -5.92
C VAL A 132 14.54 -0.70 -4.93
N ARG A 133 13.46 -1.49 -5.06
CA ARG A 133 12.31 -1.51 -4.13
C ARG A 133 12.70 -1.93 -2.71
N MET A 134 13.69 -2.79 -2.55
CA MET A 134 14.18 -3.20 -1.23
C MET A 134 15.17 -2.21 -0.61
N SER A 135 15.44 -1.08 -1.26
CA SER A 135 16.40 -0.07 -0.81
C SER A 135 15.72 1.21 -0.31
N LEU A 136 16.46 2.00 0.49
CA LEU A 136 16.03 3.33 0.91
C LEU A 136 15.89 4.24 -0.32
N GLN A 137 14.68 4.74 -0.53
CA GLN A 137 14.38 5.57 -1.69
C GLN A 137 13.45 6.72 -1.35
N CYS A 138 13.47 7.74 -2.20
CA CYS A 138 12.60 8.88 -2.05
C CYS A 138 11.14 8.46 -2.32
N PRO A 139 10.18 8.72 -1.42
CA PRO A 139 8.78 8.36 -1.67
C PRO A 139 8.15 9.14 -2.85
N ARG A 140 8.76 10.26 -3.28
CA ARG A 140 8.30 11.06 -4.42
C ARG A 140 8.86 10.57 -5.76
N CYS A 141 10.18 10.45 -5.87
CA CYS A 141 10.84 10.16 -7.14
C CYS A 141 11.52 8.80 -7.21
N GLY A 142 11.64 8.04 -6.11
CA GLY A 142 12.43 6.80 -6.07
C GLY A 142 13.95 7.04 -6.11
N GLY A 143 14.40 8.29 -5.95
CA GLY A 143 15.82 8.63 -5.93
C GLY A 143 16.53 8.04 -4.71
N PRO A 144 17.76 7.51 -4.87
CA PRO A 144 18.53 6.93 -3.77
C PRO A 144 19.27 8.00 -2.95
N GLY A 145 19.77 7.61 -1.78
CA GLY A 145 20.71 8.42 -0.99
C GLY A 145 21.00 7.82 0.39
N PRO A 146 21.80 8.50 1.22
CA PRO A 146 22.07 8.06 2.59
C PRO A 146 20.88 8.35 3.51
N ASP A 147 20.38 9.60 3.54
CA ASP A 147 19.32 10.02 4.47
C ASP A 147 18.18 10.80 3.82
N ARG A 148 18.52 11.67 2.84
CA ARG A 148 17.60 12.56 2.12
C ARG A 148 17.83 12.52 0.63
N CYS A 149 16.74 12.65 -0.12
CA CYS A 149 16.77 12.80 -1.57
C CYS A 149 17.39 14.15 -1.95
N ARG A 150 18.35 14.14 -2.88
CA ARG A 150 19.01 15.37 -3.35
C ARG A 150 18.10 16.26 -4.20
N GLU A 151 17.11 15.66 -4.85
CA GLU A 151 16.18 16.38 -5.74
C GLU A 151 14.96 16.90 -4.97
N CYS A 152 14.38 16.06 -4.13
CA CYS A 152 13.12 16.37 -3.43
C CYS A 152 13.34 16.93 -2.01
N GLY A 153 14.53 16.77 -1.41
CA GLY A 153 14.82 17.14 -0.02
C GLY A 153 14.15 16.25 1.04
N LEU A 154 13.28 15.34 0.62
CA LEU A 154 12.53 14.41 1.47
C LEU A 154 13.44 13.33 2.06
N GLU A 155 13.12 12.90 3.26
CA GLU A 155 13.73 11.72 3.88
C GLU A 155 13.43 10.45 3.09
N LEU A 156 14.44 9.60 2.98
CA LEU A 156 14.34 8.33 2.28
C LEU A 156 13.64 7.30 3.17
N LEU A 157 12.81 6.47 2.56
CA LEU A 157 12.01 5.43 3.20
C LEU A 157 12.23 4.09 2.51
N LEU A 158 12.14 3.01 3.28
CA LEU A 158 11.96 1.66 2.78
C LEU A 158 10.48 1.49 2.43
N PRO A 159 10.13 1.32 1.15
CA PRO A 159 8.73 1.20 0.73
C PRO A 159 8.11 -0.07 1.34
N ALA A 160 6.80 -0.05 1.49
CA ALA A 160 6.06 -1.24 1.84
C ALA A 160 5.97 -2.18 0.61
N PRO A 161 5.92 -3.51 0.81
CA PRO A 161 5.69 -4.44 -0.29
C PRO A 161 4.35 -4.15 -0.99
N PRO A 162 4.18 -4.53 -2.28
CA PRO A 162 3.00 -4.16 -3.08
C PRO A 162 1.66 -4.61 -2.48
N ASN A 163 1.67 -5.69 -1.69
CA ASN A 163 0.53 -6.28 -1.00
C ASN A 163 0.37 -5.79 0.45
N ALA A 164 1.16 -4.80 0.87
CA ALA A 164 1.02 -4.25 2.22
C ALA A 164 -0.36 -3.65 2.42
N TYR A 165 -0.99 -4.04 3.54
CA TYR A 165 -2.27 -3.51 3.96
C TYR A 165 -2.20 -1.97 4.08
N ARG A 166 -3.07 -1.27 3.36
CA ARG A 166 -3.35 0.14 3.62
C ARG A 166 -4.61 0.18 4.49
N PRO A 167 -4.54 0.73 5.72
CA PRO A 167 -5.72 0.88 6.56
C PRO A 167 -6.84 1.53 5.75
N LEU A 168 -8.02 0.90 5.74
CA LEU A 168 -9.20 1.48 5.14
C LEU A 168 -9.45 2.83 5.82
N GLU A 169 -9.70 3.86 5.00
CA GLU A 169 -10.19 5.16 5.44
C GLU A 169 -11.57 4.93 6.07
N ALA A 170 -11.63 4.53 7.32
CA ALA A 170 -12.89 4.47 8.03
C ALA A 170 -13.33 5.91 8.28
N GLU A 171 -14.54 6.23 7.82
CA GLU A 171 -15.23 7.53 7.86
C GLU A 171 -15.49 8.06 9.28
N ALA A 172 -14.75 7.59 10.28
CA ALA A 172 -14.84 8.07 11.64
C ALA A 172 -14.35 9.51 11.71
N MET A 173 -15.25 10.41 12.11
CA MET A 173 -14.88 11.77 12.49
C MET A 173 -14.13 11.72 13.82
N LEU A 174 -12.80 11.63 13.73
CA LEU A 174 -11.91 11.64 14.89
C LEU A 174 -11.66 13.07 15.41
N GLY A 175 -11.23 13.18 16.66
CA GLY A 175 -10.83 14.45 17.28
C GLY A 175 -9.68 15.15 16.53
N ALA A 176 -9.50 16.45 16.79
CA ALA A 176 -8.55 17.30 16.08
C ALA A 176 -7.09 16.80 16.19
N GLU A 177 -6.73 16.23 17.34
CA GLU A 177 -5.41 15.67 17.62
C GLU A 177 -5.12 14.46 16.72
N TYR A 178 -6.07 13.54 16.57
CA TYR A 178 -5.97 12.39 15.68
C TYR A 178 -5.96 12.80 14.21
N GLN A 179 -6.82 13.77 13.84
CA GLN A 179 -6.88 14.29 12.48
C GLN A 179 -5.56 14.94 12.06
N ALA A 180 -4.88 15.64 12.98
CA ALA A 180 -3.56 16.22 12.70
C ALA A 180 -2.51 15.15 12.39
N VAL A 181 -2.53 14.01 13.10
CA VAL A 181 -1.65 12.87 12.82
C VAL A 181 -2.00 12.23 11.47
N TYR A 182 -3.29 12.01 11.19
CA TYR A 182 -3.76 11.48 9.90
C TYR A 182 -3.25 12.29 8.71
N LEU A 183 -3.46 13.62 8.73
CA LEU A 183 -3.04 14.51 7.65
C LEU A 183 -1.52 14.51 7.46
N ALA A 184 -0.76 14.44 8.56
CA ALA A 184 0.69 14.37 8.48
C ALA A 184 1.15 13.01 7.92
N TRP A 185 0.55 11.92 8.36
CA TRP A 185 0.79 10.56 7.86
C TRP A 185 0.50 10.44 6.36
N GLU A 186 -0.68 10.88 5.93
CA GLU A 186 -1.07 10.91 4.52
C GLU A 186 -0.09 11.79 3.72
N GLY A 187 0.28 12.96 4.28
CA GLY A 187 1.29 13.83 3.68
C GLY A 187 2.65 13.16 3.49
N VAL A 188 3.07 12.29 4.40
CA VAL A 188 4.31 11.50 4.24
C VAL A 188 4.15 10.43 3.16
N LEU A 189 3.03 9.68 3.17
CA LEU A 189 2.76 8.63 2.18
C LEU A 189 2.62 9.18 0.75
N ASP A 190 2.07 10.37 0.61
CA ASP A 190 1.93 11.10 -0.65
C ASP A 190 3.18 11.93 -1.01
N ALA A 191 4.24 11.81 -0.22
CA ALA A 191 5.50 12.52 -0.41
C ALA A 191 5.35 14.05 -0.51
N ARG A 192 4.39 14.60 0.24
CA ARG A 192 4.17 16.04 0.47
C ARG A 192 4.91 16.52 1.71
N LEU A 193 5.17 15.63 2.67
CA LEU A 193 5.89 15.89 3.92
C LEU A 193 7.07 14.94 4.08
N SER A 194 8.12 15.39 4.77
CA SER A 194 9.19 14.51 5.26
C SER A 194 8.73 13.77 6.51
N LEU A 195 9.35 12.64 6.80
CA LEU A 195 9.03 11.81 7.96
C LEU A 195 9.17 12.56 9.29
N SER A 196 10.17 13.42 9.42
CA SER A 196 10.36 14.31 10.57
C SER A 196 9.17 15.26 10.81
N GLY A 197 8.39 15.56 9.77
CA GLY A 197 7.17 16.37 9.87
C GLY A 197 6.04 15.69 10.65
N LEU A 198 6.14 14.39 10.90
CA LEU A 198 5.21 13.61 11.69
C LEU A 198 5.39 13.80 13.21
N LEU A 199 6.57 14.25 13.67
CA LEU A 199 6.88 14.32 15.10
C LEU A 199 5.99 15.31 15.88
N PRO A 200 5.79 16.57 15.45
CA PRO A 200 4.96 17.51 16.20
C PRO A 200 3.49 17.11 16.39
N PRO A 201 2.76 16.54 15.39
CA PRO A 201 1.41 16.05 15.64
C PRO A 201 1.39 14.80 16.54
N LEU A 202 2.40 13.93 16.48
CA LEU A 202 2.51 12.78 17.39
C LEU A 202 2.71 13.20 18.85
N GLU A 203 3.59 14.17 19.10
CA GLU A 203 3.81 14.73 20.45
C GLU A 203 2.51 15.28 21.05
N ARG A 204 1.75 16.05 20.27
CA ARG A 204 0.45 16.59 20.72
C ARG A 204 -0.58 15.49 21.00
N LEU A 205 -0.60 14.43 20.20
CA LEU A 205 -1.50 13.31 20.43
C LEU A 205 -1.11 12.53 21.70
N GLU A 206 0.18 12.33 21.95
CA GLU A 206 0.69 11.69 23.17
C GLU A 206 0.26 12.44 24.43
N ASP A 207 0.43 13.77 24.44
CA ASP A 207 -0.01 14.63 25.54
C ASP A 207 -1.53 14.50 25.78
N HIS A 208 -2.32 14.52 24.71
CA HIS A 208 -3.78 14.34 24.79
C HIS A 208 -4.16 12.97 25.37
N LEU A 209 -3.51 11.90 24.91
CA LEU A 209 -3.74 10.53 25.41
C LEU A 209 -3.39 10.40 26.89
N HIS A 210 -2.31 11.04 27.34
CA HIS A 210 -1.96 11.12 28.75
C HIS A 210 -3.00 11.90 29.58
N GLU A 211 -3.55 12.99 29.05
CA GLU A 211 -4.65 13.71 29.69
C GLU A 211 -5.91 12.84 29.82
N VAL A 212 -6.32 12.14 28.75
CA VAL A 212 -7.45 11.20 28.77
C VAL A 212 -7.24 10.12 29.83
N ARG A 213 -6.06 9.50 29.88
CA ARG A 213 -5.70 8.51 30.90
C ARG A 213 -5.77 9.09 32.31
N GLY A 214 -5.23 10.29 32.51
CA GLY A 214 -5.27 10.98 33.80
C GLY A 214 -6.70 11.26 34.27
N ARG A 215 -7.57 11.73 33.36
CA ARG A 215 -8.98 11.96 33.67
C ARG A 215 -9.71 10.66 34.01
N ALA A 216 -9.50 9.60 33.26
CA ALA A 216 -10.10 8.29 33.53
C ALA A 216 -9.66 7.72 34.89
N ALA A 217 -8.39 7.88 35.27
CA ALA A 217 -7.87 7.44 36.57
C ALA A 217 -8.44 8.21 37.77
N LEU A 218 -8.90 9.43 37.57
CA LEU A 218 -9.51 10.28 38.59
C LEU A 218 -11.05 10.13 38.66
N MET A 219 -11.64 9.27 37.83
CA MET A 219 -13.09 9.06 37.86
C MET A 219 -13.54 8.35 39.13
N PRO A 220 -14.62 8.82 39.78
CA PRO A 220 -15.13 8.20 40.99
C PRO A 220 -15.70 6.79 40.70
N PRO A 221 -15.65 5.85 41.66
CA PRO A 221 -16.15 4.49 41.49
C PRO A 221 -17.60 4.44 40.99
N GLU A 222 -18.44 5.39 41.42
CA GLU A 222 -19.85 5.50 41.04
C GLU A 222 -20.02 5.89 39.55
N ALA A 223 -19.03 6.52 38.91
CA ALA A 223 -19.03 6.76 37.47
C ALA A 223 -18.62 5.50 36.69
N LEU A 224 -17.66 4.74 37.22
CA LEU A 224 -17.23 3.46 36.64
C LEU A 224 -18.34 2.39 36.71
N GLU A 225 -19.13 2.37 37.79
CA GLU A 225 -20.29 1.47 37.91
C GLU A 225 -21.42 1.80 36.92
N ARG A 226 -21.60 3.09 36.60
CA ARG A 226 -22.64 3.55 35.66
C ARG A 226 -22.27 3.30 34.20
N CYS A 227 -20.99 3.35 33.86
CA CYS A 227 -20.52 3.15 32.49
C CYS A 227 -19.48 2.02 32.43
N ARG A 228 -19.95 0.79 32.18
CA ARG A 228 -19.09 -0.41 32.06
C ARG A 228 -17.98 -0.24 31.02
N ASP A 229 -18.25 0.53 29.97
CA ASP A 229 -17.31 0.77 28.87
C ASP A 229 -16.09 1.60 29.29
N LEU A 230 -16.16 2.35 30.40
CA LEU A 230 -15.04 3.13 30.93
C LEU A 230 -13.84 2.25 31.34
N ILE A 231 -14.08 0.99 31.67
CA ILE A 231 -13.02 0.02 32.03
C ILE A 231 -12.08 -0.23 30.84
N HIS A 232 -12.55 0.02 29.61
CA HIS A 232 -11.76 -0.18 28.38
C HIS A 232 -10.92 1.04 27.98
N VAL A 233 -11.14 2.21 28.60
CA VAL A 233 -10.38 3.44 28.30
C VAL A 233 -8.86 3.25 28.44
N PRO A 234 -8.33 2.64 29.53
CA PRO A 234 -6.89 2.43 29.64
C PRO A 234 -6.31 1.60 28.49
N SER A 235 -7.00 0.52 28.09
CA SER A 235 -6.57 -0.33 26.99
C SER A 235 -6.58 0.40 25.65
N ALA A 236 -7.61 1.20 25.37
CA ALA A 236 -7.70 1.96 24.13
C ALA A 236 -6.64 3.08 24.06
N VAL A 237 -6.33 3.72 25.20
CA VAL A 237 -5.24 4.69 25.29
C VAL A 237 -3.88 4.01 25.12
N GLU A 238 -3.65 2.86 25.74
CA GLU A 238 -2.40 2.10 25.60
C GLU A 238 -2.16 1.69 24.14
N GLU A 239 -3.17 1.17 23.44
CA GLU A 239 -3.06 0.83 22.03
C GLU A 239 -2.71 2.06 21.16
N ALA A 240 -3.35 3.20 21.42
CA ALA A 240 -3.03 4.42 20.68
C ALA A 240 -1.60 4.93 20.98
N LEU A 241 -1.14 4.86 22.24
CA LEU A 241 0.23 5.23 22.63
C LEU A 241 1.27 4.30 21.99
N GLU A 242 1.01 3.00 21.91
CA GLU A 242 1.86 2.06 21.18
C GLU A 242 1.97 2.42 19.70
N GLY A 243 0.85 2.82 19.09
CA GLY A 243 0.84 3.30 17.71
C GLY A 243 1.66 4.58 17.54
N VAL A 244 1.56 5.54 18.46
CA VAL A 244 2.36 6.78 18.46
C VAL A 244 3.86 6.47 18.52
N GLU A 245 4.27 5.59 19.44
CA GLU A 245 5.66 5.20 19.58
C GLU A 245 6.17 4.45 18.34
N GLN A 246 5.37 3.56 17.75
CA GLN A 246 5.71 2.87 16.52
C GLN A 246 5.92 3.84 15.33
N MET A 247 5.05 4.84 15.18
CA MET A 247 5.23 5.87 14.16
C MET A 247 6.47 6.73 14.43
N ARG A 248 6.78 7.05 15.69
CA ARG A 248 8.00 7.79 16.09
C ARG A 248 9.26 6.99 15.76
N GLN A 249 9.27 5.69 16.04
CA GLN A 249 10.38 4.79 15.72
C GLN A 249 10.67 4.70 14.22
N THR A 250 9.65 4.96 13.38
CA THR A 250 9.82 5.03 11.93
C THR A 250 10.90 6.05 11.53
N VAL A 251 11.09 7.14 12.28
CA VAL A 251 12.17 8.13 11.99
C VAL A 251 13.55 7.46 11.94
N SER A 252 13.74 6.42 12.75
CA SER A 252 14.98 5.65 12.80
C SER A 252 14.94 4.42 11.87
N SER A 253 13.84 3.66 11.86
CA SER A 253 13.74 2.43 11.05
C SER A 253 13.60 2.71 9.55
N ARG A 254 13.03 3.88 9.20
CA ARG A 254 12.67 4.34 7.86
C ARG A 254 11.68 3.44 7.11
N ARG A 255 10.99 2.52 7.78
CA ARG A 255 10.09 1.55 7.12
C ARG A 255 8.68 2.10 7.00
N VAL A 256 8.13 2.16 5.79
CA VAL A 256 6.73 2.56 5.57
C VAL A 256 5.76 1.63 6.30
N LEU A 257 6.08 0.34 6.44
CA LEU A 257 5.26 -0.61 7.20
C LEU A 257 5.02 -0.16 8.65
N ASP A 258 6.05 0.37 9.32
CA ASP A 258 5.94 0.84 10.70
C ASP A 258 4.98 2.05 10.80
N LEU A 259 4.90 2.90 9.76
CA LEU A 259 3.91 3.97 9.67
C LEU A 259 2.48 3.46 9.49
N LEU A 260 2.30 2.42 8.67
CA LEU A 260 0.97 1.86 8.38
C LEU A 260 0.40 1.17 9.63
N GLU A 261 1.20 0.32 10.26
CA GLU A 261 0.83 -0.39 11.49
C GLU A 261 0.64 0.58 12.68
N GLY A 262 1.50 1.59 12.80
CA GLY A 262 1.38 2.61 13.84
C GLY A 262 0.09 3.42 13.71
N TRP A 263 -0.27 3.84 12.49
CA TRP A 263 -1.53 4.52 12.23
C TRP A 263 -2.74 3.63 12.54
N GLU A 264 -2.70 2.35 12.16
CA GLU A 264 -3.80 1.41 12.43
C GLU A 264 -4.09 1.27 13.93
N LYS A 265 -3.05 1.19 14.76
CA LYS A 265 -3.19 1.17 16.23
C LYS A 265 -3.79 2.46 16.78
N ILE A 266 -3.28 3.62 16.34
CA ILE A 266 -3.82 4.93 16.73
C ILE A 266 -5.30 5.02 16.36
N PHE A 267 -5.65 4.62 15.13
CA PHE A 267 -7.01 4.69 14.63
C PHE A 267 -7.96 3.79 15.42
N ARG A 268 -7.59 2.53 15.68
CA ARG A 268 -8.40 1.61 16.49
C ARG A 268 -8.60 2.11 17.92
N GLY A 269 -7.54 2.60 18.56
CA GLY A 269 -7.64 3.23 19.88
C GLY A 269 -8.55 4.47 19.88
N ALA A 270 -8.49 5.29 18.83
CA ALA A 270 -9.35 6.47 18.68
C ALA A 270 -10.83 6.11 18.56
N VAL A 271 -11.16 5.12 17.72
CA VAL A 271 -12.53 4.64 17.53
C VAL A 271 -13.08 4.07 18.84
N ALA A 272 -12.31 3.22 19.52
CA ALA A 272 -12.72 2.68 20.82
C ALA A 272 -13.00 3.79 21.85
N LEU A 273 -12.14 4.83 21.92
CA LEU A 273 -12.36 5.97 22.81
C LEU A 273 -13.60 6.79 22.43
N GLN A 274 -13.87 6.94 21.13
CA GLN A 274 -15.06 7.64 20.64
C GLN A 274 -16.36 6.87 20.96
N GLU A 275 -16.36 5.55 20.80
CA GLU A 275 -17.48 4.69 21.17
C GLU A 275 -17.78 4.78 22.68
N ILE A 276 -16.73 4.71 23.51
CA ILE A 276 -16.87 4.89 24.97
C ILE A 276 -17.38 6.30 25.31
N GLY A 277 -16.89 7.34 24.61
CA GLY A 277 -17.33 8.73 24.73
C GLY A 277 -18.80 8.93 24.34
N GLY A 278 -19.27 8.24 23.31
CA GLY A 278 -20.67 8.24 22.87
C GLY A 278 -21.60 7.59 23.89
N SER A 279 -21.17 6.51 24.54
CA SER A 279 -21.89 5.85 25.65
C SER A 279 -22.00 6.71 26.93
N LEU A 280 -21.25 7.82 27.02
CA LEU A 280 -21.25 8.76 28.16
C LEU A 280 -22.16 9.98 27.95
N ALA A 281 -22.69 10.19 26.73
CA ALA A 281 -23.63 11.28 26.49
C ALA A 281 -24.95 10.98 27.23
N PRO A 282 -25.53 11.94 27.97
CA PRO A 282 -26.81 11.72 28.64
C PRO A 282 -27.88 11.38 27.60
N ASP A 283 -28.71 10.39 27.92
CA ASP A 283 -29.88 10.03 27.11
C ASP A 283 -30.73 11.31 26.95
N PRO A 284 -31.04 11.78 25.72
CA PRO A 284 -31.84 12.99 25.54
C PRO A 284 -33.22 12.92 26.22
N ASP A 285 -33.69 11.72 26.58
CA ASP A 285 -34.92 11.49 27.32
C ASP A 285 -34.78 11.55 28.87
N GLU A 286 -33.55 11.66 29.41
CA GLU A 286 -33.29 11.85 30.85
C GLU A 286 -33.04 13.32 31.25
N ALA A 287 -33.26 14.28 30.34
CA ALA A 287 -33.22 15.69 30.66
C ALA A 287 -34.36 16.06 31.64
N VAL A 288 -34.08 15.98 32.94
CA VAL A 288 -34.94 16.50 34.00
C VAL A 288 -35.18 17.99 33.74
N PRO A 289 -36.44 18.44 33.59
CA PRO A 289 -36.72 19.87 33.44
C PRO A 289 -36.26 20.58 34.71
N LEU A 290 -35.32 21.51 34.57
CA LEU A 290 -35.05 22.50 35.61
C LEU A 290 -36.31 23.37 35.72
N GLU A 291 -37.17 23.07 36.68
CA GLU A 291 -38.19 24.01 37.12
C GLU A 291 -37.48 25.26 37.66
N VAL A 292 -37.52 26.32 36.86
CA VAL A 292 -37.08 27.66 37.27
C VAL A 292 -38.11 28.18 38.26
N GLU A 293 -37.80 28.13 39.55
CA GLU A 293 -38.56 28.87 40.57
C GLU A 293 -38.42 30.38 40.28
N ASP A 294 -39.52 30.98 39.83
CA ASP A 294 -39.69 32.43 39.72
C ASP A 294 -39.61 33.08 41.10
N GLN A 295 -38.43 33.59 41.45
CA GLN A 295 -38.26 34.64 42.46
C GLN A 295 -37.52 35.82 41.86
N ILE A 296 -38.25 36.70 41.15
CA ILE A 296 -37.83 38.10 41.00
C ILE A 296 -39.00 39.01 41.33
N ALA A 297 -38.83 39.70 42.45
CA ALA A 297 -39.64 40.80 42.92
C ALA A 297 -39.76 41.91 41.87
N LEU A 298 -40.99 42.29 41.53
CA LEU A 298 -41.28 43.58 40.91
C LEU A 298 -41.79 44.54 41.98
N SER A 299 -40.84 45.23 42.59
CA SER A 299 -41.06 46.53 43.23
C SER A 299 -40.82 47.62 42.17
N THR A 300 -41.88 48.17 41.60
CA THR A 300 -41.87 49.53 41.03
C THR A 300 -43.25 50.16 41.15
N GLU A 301 -43.26 51.34 41.74
CA GLU A 301 -44.37 52.20 42.13
C GLU A 301 -45.20 52.71 40.94
N SER A 302 -46.51 52.96 41.13
CA SER A 302 -47.12 54.30 40.94
C SER A 302 -48.65 54.29 41.08
N TRP A 303 -49.13 55.29 41.86
CA TRP A 303 -50.49 55.74 42.20
C TRP A 303 -51.18 55.08 43.39
#